data_AF-A0A344SFG3-F1
#
_entry.id   AF-A0A344SFG3-F1
#
_cell.length_a   1.000
_cell.length_b   1.000
_cell.length_c   1.000
_cell.angle_alpha   90.00
_cell.angle_beta   90.00
_cell.angle_gamma   90.00
#
_symmetry.space_group_name_H-M   'P 1'
#
loop_
_entity.id
_entity.type
_entity.pdbx_description
1 polymer ?
#
loop_
_entity_poly.entity_id
_entity_poly.type
_entity_poly.pdbx_seq_one_letter_code
_entity_poly.pdbx_strand_id
1 'polypeptide(L)'
;MSDYTFNMGPLRSAIHIQLHTHNATRLWTGRRATENGPAPIIGMPRFIEILNQIRIASEHDDPYADLWMLRMEEKLAQSRKIMQMMLEQAKALFSELPEGIDIESCLNVQPARFPLFINAPLAYQGVYLLTDFDLLARQLLLASHIAVISRTEMHNRLNNGATVIRSAFGLAQKYHSSGLTRQDFIDDTPQARATIERLGPLPEAILSGKLRSSFSSPLPGKAENPGVAEDE
;
A
#
# COMPACT_ATOMS: atom_id res chain seq x y z
N MET A 1 13.99 -18.26 -44.68
CA MET A 1 13.52 -17.17 -43.79
C MET A 1 13.88 -17.59 -42.38
N SER A 2 14.73 -16.82 -41.72
CA SER A 2 15.22 -17.14 -40.37
C SER A 2 14.17 -16.65 -39.36
N ASP A 3 13.55 -17.56 -38.64
CA ASP A 3 12.69 -17.23 -37.50
C ASP A 3 13.57 -16.65 -36.38
N TYR A 4 13.51 -15.33 -36.21
CA TYR A 4 14.12 -14.67 -35.07
C TYR A 4 13.22 -14.87 -33.84
N THR A 5 13.64 -15.76 -32.93
CA THR A 5 13.05 -15.86 -31.59
C THR A 5 13.62 -14.76 -30.70
N PHE A 6 12.83 -13.69 -30.51
CA PHE A 6 13.17 -12.62 -29.56
C PHE A 6 12.85 -13.07 -28.14
N ASN A 7 13.87 -13.47 -27.39
CA ASN A 7 13.75 -13.73 -25.96
C ASN A 7 13.91 -12.40 -25.18
N MET A 8 12.85 -11.60 -25.13
CA MET A 8 12.85 -10.33 -24.40
C MET A 8 12.73 -10.57 -22.88
N GLY A 9 13.63 -9.98 -22.11
CA GLY A 9 13.55 -9.97 -20.64
C GLY A 9 12.46 -9.02 -20.12
N PRO A 10 12.09 -9.12 -18.83
CA PRO A 10 11.08 -8.25 -18.25
C PRO A 10 11.54 -6.79 -18.21
N LEU A 11 10.61 -5.86 -18.42
CA LEU A 11 10.85 -4.43 -18.22
C LEU A 11 11.25 -4.16 -16.76
N ARG A 12 12.38 -3.48 -16.55
CA ARG A 12 12.87 -3.07 -15.23
C ARG A 12 13.12 -1.57 -15.22
N SER A 13 12.54 -0.88 -14.26
CA SER A 13 12.82 0.54 -14.00
C SER A 13 13.50 0.70 -12.65
N ALA A 14 14.57 1.49 -12.58
CA ALA A 14 15.22 1.86 -11.32
C ALA A 14 14.43 2.99 -10.64
N ILE A 15 13.32 2.64 -9.98
CA ILE A 15 12.42 3.62 -9.36
C ILE A 15 12.96 4.01 -7.98
N HIS A 16 12.86 5.29 -7.65
CA HIS A 16 13.26 5.84 -6.35
C HIS A 16 12.13 6.70 -5.78
N ILE A 17 11.99 6.71 -4.47
CA ILE A 17 11.17 7.68 -3.73
C ILE A 17 12.08 8.70 -3.03
N GLN A 18 11.63 9.95 -2.99
CA GLN A 18 12.21 11.00 -2.18
C GLN A 18 11.24 11.37 -1.05
N LEU A 19 11.75 11.39 0.18
CA LEU A 19 11.00 11.81 1.37
C LEU A 19 11.67 13.06 1.95
N HIS A 20 10.90 14.13 2.08
CA HIS A 20 11.39 15.42 2.51
C HIS A 20 11.29 15.62 4.03
N THR A 21 10.43 14.87 4.72
CA THR A 21 10.20 15.06 6.16
C THR A 21 10.75 13.93 7.03
N HIS A 22 11.20 14.29 8.24
CA HIS A 22 11.53 13.30 9.28
C HIS A 22 10.31 12.42 9.66
N ASN A 23 9.10 12.96 9.55
CA ASN A 23 7.87 12.22 9.83
C ASN A 23 7.69 11.06 8.85
N ALA A 24 7.86 11.31 7.55
CA ALA A 24 7.73 10.27 6.52
C ALA A 24 8.90 9.27 6.58
N THR A 25 10.13 9.73 6.80
CA THR A 25 11.28 8.82 6.93
C THR A 25 11.16 7.89 8.14
N ARG A 26 10.54 8.34 9.24
CA ARG A 26 10.22 7.45 10.39
C ARG A 26 9.15 6.41 10.07
N LEU A 27 8.19 6.71 9.20
CA LEU A 27 7.22 5.71 8.73
C LEU A 27 7.86 4.74 7.73
N TRP A 28 8.83 5.22 6.95
CA TRP A 28 9.66 4.35 6.11
C TRP A 28 10.44 3.35 6.95
N THR A 29 11.18 3.80 7.96
CA THR A 29 12.03 2.91 8.78
C THR A 29 11.25 2.08 9.79
N GLY A 30 10.12 2.61 10.29
CA GLY A 30 9.38 2.02 11.39
C GLY A 30 10.03 2.29 12.76
N ARG A 31 9.57 1.58 13.78
CA ARG A 31 10.09 1.64 15.16
C ARG A 31 10.44 0.25 15.64
N ARG A 32 11.71 0.04 16.00
CA ARG A 32 12.18 -1.20 16.64
C ARG A 32 11.64 -1.31 18.07
N ALA A 33 11.48 -2.54 18.54
CA ALA A 33 11.21 -2.80 19.94
C ALA A 33 12.42 -2.40 20.80
N THR A 34 12.16 -1.91 22.00
CA THR A 34 13.17 -1.71 23.04
C THR A 34 12.67 -2.37 24.33
N GLU A 35 13.58 -2.80 25.21
CA GLU A 35 13.27 -3.69 26.36
C GLU A 35 12.14 -3.18 27.27
N ASN A 36 11.96 -1.86 27.39
CA ASN A 36 10.87 -1.23 28.14
C ASN A 36 10.12 -0.17 27.30
N GLY A 37 10.14 -0.33 25.98
CA GLY A 37 9.57 0.63 25.05
C GLY A 37 8.16 0.32 24.58
N PRO A 38 7.52 1.28 23.90
CA PRO A 38 6.25 1.02 23.23
C PRO A 38 6.43 -0.02 22.11
N ALA A 39 5.35 -0.76 21.82
CA ALA A 39 5.36 -1.86 20.86
C ALA A 39 6.01 -1.49 19.49
N PRO A 40 6.70 -2.44 18.83
CA PRO A 40 7.31 -2.20 17.53
C PRO A 40 6.25 -1.80 16.49
N ILE A 41 6.66 -0.98 15.53
CA ILE A 41 5.83 -0.58 14.39
C ILE A 41 6.62 -0.92 13.14
N ILE A 42 6.05 -1.72 12.24
CA ILE A 42 6.71 -2.05 10.98
C ILE A 42 6.92 -0.79 10.13
N GLY A 43 8.02 -0.78 9.40
CA GLY A 43 8.29 0.23 8.38
C GLY A 43 7.73 -0.16 7.02
N MET A 44 7.87 0.76 6.07
CA MET A 44 7.42 0.59 4.70
C MET A 44 8.05 -0.63 3.98
N PRO A 45 9.35 -0.94 4.13
CA PRO A 45 9.94 -2.14 3.51
C PRO A 45 9.22 -3.43 3.94
N ARG A 46 8.92 -3.58 5.23
CA ARG A 46 8.20 -4.77 5.73
C ARG A 46 6.76 -4.82 5.23
N PHE A 47 6.09 -3.67 5.11
CA PHE A 47 4.77 -3.60 4.50
C PHE A 47 4.79 -4.05 3.03
N ILE A 48 5.78 -3.61 2.25
CA ILE A 48 5.99 -4.03 0.86
C ILE A 48 6.22 -5.54 0.77
N GLU A 49 7.06 -6.10 1.64
CA GLU A 49 7.32 -7.55 1.71
C GLU A 49 6.03 -8.35 1.92
N ILE A 50 5.19 -7.94 2.87
CA ILE A 50 3.92 -8.62 3.16
C ILE A 50 3.00 -8.57 1.94
N LEU A 51 2.84 -7.40 1.31
CA LEU A 51 2.00 -7.27 0.12
C LEU A 51 2.51 -8.13 -1.05
N ASN A 52 3.83 -8.27 -1.19
CA ASN A 52 4.40 -9.18 -2.17
C ASN A 52 4.11 -10.65 -1.85
N GLN A 53 4.14 -11.05 -0.57
CA GLN A 53 3.75 -12.40 -0.16
C GLN A 53 2.28 -12.69 -0.47
N ILE A 54 1.38 -11.73 -0.21
CA ILE A 54 -0.05 -11.86 -0.54
C ILE A 54 -0.22 -12.02 -2.06
N ARG A 55 0.43 -11.17 -2.87
CA ARG A 55 0.38 -11.27 -4.34
C ARG A 55 0.84 -12.65 -4.81
N ILE A 56 2.00 -13.12 -4.35
CA ILE A 56 2.55 -14.42 -4.75
C ILE A 56 1.57 -15.54 -4.40
N ALA A 57 1.00 -15.54 -3.20
CA ALA A 57 0.05 -16.57 -2.81
C ALA A 57 -1.24 -16.52 -3.66
N SER A 58 -1.75 -15.32 -3.98
CA SER A 58 -2.89 -15.14 -4.88
C SER A 58 -2.61 -15.68 -6.29
N GLU A 59 -1.38 -15.50 -6.80
CA GLU A 59 -0.95 -16.08 -8.08
C GLU A 59 -0.87 -17.60 -8.07
N HIS A 60 -0.60 -18.20 -6.90
CA HIS A 60 -0.63 -19.64 -6.68
C HIS A 60 -2.02 -20.13 -6.25
N ASP A 61 -3.07 -19.38 -6.59
CA ASP A 61 -4.47 -19.76 -6.38
C ASP A 61 -4.89 -19.92 -4.91
N ASP A 62 -4.23 -19.23 -3.97
CA ASP A 62 -4.64 -19.19 -2.55
C ASP A 62 -5.86 -18.26 -2.36
N PRO A 63 -7.06 -18.79 -2.00
CA PRO A 63 -8.25 -17.95 -1.85
C PRO A 63 -8.20 -17.01 -0.63
N TYR A 64 -7.44 -17.33 0.42
CA TYR A 64 -7.21 -16.38 1.52
C TYR A 64 -6.33 -15.22 1.05
N ALA A 65 -5.35 -15.48 0.19
CA ALA A 65 -4.55 -14.40 -0.36
C ALA A 65 -5.40 -13.44 -1.20
N ASP A 66 -6.35 -13.95 -2.00
CA ASP A 66 -7.28 -13.10 -2.75
C ASP A 66 -8.20 -12.25 -1.87
N LEU A 67 -8.73 -12.82 -0.78
CA LEU A 67 -9.50 -12.05 0.21
C LEU A 67 -8.63 -10.94 0.85
N TRP A 68 -7.35 -11.21 1.11
CA TRP A 68 -6.46 -10.20 1.70
C TRP A 68 -6.01 -9.16 0.69
N MET A 69 -5.81 -9.51 -0.58
CA MET A 69 -5.58 -8.53 -1.64
C MET A 69 -6.75 -7.54 -1.74
N LEU A 70 -7.99 -8.06 -1.76
CA LEU A 70 -9.18 -7.23 -1.82
C LEU A 70 -9.29 -6.28 -0.60
N ARG A 71 -9.12 -6.82 0.61
CA ARG A 71 -9.14 -6.01 1.84
C ARG A 71 -8.05 -4.93 1.83
N MET A 72 -6.85 -5.26 1.32
CA MET A 72 -5.76 -4.29 1.23
C MET A 72 -6.03 -3.22 0.17
N GLU A 73 -6.59 -3.58 -0.97
CA GLU A 73 -7.03 -2.64 -2.01
C GLU A 73 -8.03 -1.63 -1.44
N GLU A 74 -9.11 -2.12 -0.81
CA GLU A 74 -10.14 -1.28 -0.19
C GLU A 74 -9.55 -0.39 0.90
N LYS A 75 -8.70 -0.95 1.78
CA LYS A 75 -8.06 -0.20 2.86
C LYS A 75 -7.16 0.89 2.34
N LEU A 76 -6.38 0.62 1.30
CA LEU A 76 -5.47 1.61 0.70
C LEU A 76 -6.27 2.71 -0.02
N ALA A 77 -7.31 2.35 -0.77
CA ALA A 77 -8.20 3.32 -1.41
C ALA A 77 -8.88 4.23 -0.37
N GLN A 78 -9.41 3.67 0.72
CA GLN A 78 -10.00 4.45 1.82
C GLN A 78 -8.97 5.35 2.51
N SER A 79 -7.78 4.80 2.81
CA SER A 79 -6.69 5.57 3.44
C SER A 79 -6.23 6.74 2.57
N ARG A 80 -6.13 6.54 1.25
CA ARG A 80 -5.81 7.61 0.29
C ARG A 80 -6.89 8.69 0.29
N LYS A 81 -8.18 8.33 0.27
CA LYS A 81 -9.27 9.33 0.37
C LYS A 81 -9.17 10.18 1.63
N ILE A 82 -8.94 9.54 2.79
CA ILE A 82 -8.76 10.26 4.07
C ILE A 82 -7.55 11.19 4.01
N MET A 83 -6.41 10.72 3.48
CA MET A 83 -5.20 11.53 3.35
C MET A 83 -5.40 12.73 2.43
N GLN A 84 -6.13 12.56 1.32
CA GLN A 84 -6.44 13.64 0.40
C GLN A 84 -7.36 14.68 1.05
N MET A 85 -8.35 14.27 1.84
CA MET A 85 -9.15 15.21 2.63
C MET A 85 -8.28 16.04 3.60
N MET A 86 -7.31 15.40 4.27
CA MET A 86 -6.37 16.11 5.16
C MET A 86 -5.48 17.08 4.39
N LEU A 87 -5.03 16.71 3.19
CA LEU A 87 -4.25 17.57 2.30
C LEU A 87 -5.04 18.80 1.86
N GLU A 88 -6.30 18.63 1.44
CA GLU A 88 -7.14 19.77 1.07
C GLU A 88 -7.39 20.71 2.26
N GLN A 89 -7.64 20.15 3.45
CA GLN A 89 -7.73 20.96 4.67
C GLN A 89 -6.43 21.70 4.99
N ALA A 90 -5.27 21.10 4.75
CA ALA A 90 -3.97 21.74 4.98
C ALA A 90 -3.68 22.83 3.94
N LYS A 91 -4.08 22.64 2.67
CA LYS A 91 -3.99 23.67 1.63
C LYS A 91 -4.87 24.89 1.97
N ALA A 92 -6.08 24.65 2.47
CA ALA A 92 -7.02 25.72 2.82
C ALA A 92 -6.50 26.66 3.91
N LEU A 93 -5.57 26.20 4.77
CA LEU A 93 -4.94 27.04 5.80
C LEU A 93 -4.22 28.26 5.23
N PHE A 94 -3.76 28.19 3.98
CA PHE A 94 -3.01 29.26 3.34
C PHE A 94 -3.89 30.24 2.54
N SER A 95 -5.21 30.09 2.58
CA SER A 95 -6.14 30.93 1.80
C SER A 95 -6.29 32.36 2.34
N GLU A 96 -5.97 32.59 3.61
CA GLU A 96 -6.09 33.91 4.28
C GLU A 96 -4.73 34.63 4.44
N LEU A 97 -3.71 34.21 3.68
CA LEU A 97 -2.42 34.88 3.73
C LEU A 97 -2.51 36.32 3.19
N PRO A 98 -1.76 37.26 3.78
CA PRO A 98 -1.65 38.62 3.23
C PRO A 98 -1.17 38.61 1.77
N GLU A 99 -1.68 39.51 0.95
CA GLU A 99 -1.38 39.61 -0.50
C GLU A 99 0.13 39.73 -0.82
N GLY A 100 0.93 40.22 0.13
CA GLY A 100 2.38 40.34 -0.02
C GLY A 100 3.18 39.06 0.26
N ILE A 101 2.52 37.96 0.65
CA ILE A 101 3.18 36.68 0.96
C ILE A 101 2.84 35.67 -0.13
N ASP A 102 3.85 35.31 -0.92
CA ASP A 102 3.80 34.17 -1.83
C ASP A 102 4.52 32.97 -1.22
N ILE A 103 3.93 31.79 -1.35
CA ILE A 103 4.48 30.55 -0.79
C ILE A 103 4.76 29.58 -1.94
N GLU A 104 6.05 29.38 -2.19
CA GLU A 104 6.51 28.31 -3.06
C GLU A 104 6.49 26.93 -2.36
N SER A 105 6.74 25.87 -3.12
CA SER A 105 6.80 24.51 -2.58
C SER A 105 7.88 24.37 -1.50
N CYS A 106 7.48 24.01 -0.28
CA CYS A 106 8.40 23.74 0.83
C CYS A 106 9.11 22.38 0.62
N LEU A 107 10.26 22.40 -0.06
CA LEU A 107 11.07 21.21 -0.30
C LEU A 107 12.27 21.17 0.66
N ASN A 108 12.57 19.98 1.16
CA ASN A 108 13.85 19.74 1.82
C ASN A 108 14.97 19.83 0.78
N VAL A 109 16.01 20.63 1.07
CA VAL A 109 17.21 20.82 0.24
C VAL A 109 18.03 19.54 0.05
N GLN A 110 17.89 18.56 0.94
CA GLN A 110 18.53 17.26 0.87
C GLN A 110 17.54 16.15 1.28
N PRO A 111 16.58 15.78 0.41
CA PRO A 111 15.59 14.76 0.74
C PRO A 111 16.24 13.38 0.87
N ALA A 112 15.68 12.55 1.76
CA ALA A 112 16.10 11.16 1.86
C ALA A 112 15.63 10.40 0.62
N ARG A 113 16.54 9.68 -0.03
CA ARG A 113 16.27 8.93 -1.25
C ARG A 113 16.33 7.43 -0.97
N PHE A 114 15.27 6.70 -1.31
CA PHE A 114 15.21 5.26 -1.15
C PHE A 114 14.92 4.57 -2.49
N PRO A 115 15.63 3.47 -2.83
CA PRO A 115 15.29 2.67 -3.99
C PRO A 115 13.99 1.88 -3.74
N LEU A 116 13.17 1.74 -4.78
CA LEU A 116 11.95 0.94 -4.74
C LEU A 116 12.14 -0.35 -5.53
N PHE A 117 12.20 -1.48 -4.82
CA PHE A 117 12.19 -2.82 -5.38
C PHE A 117 10.83 -3.46 -5.13
N ILE A 118 9.83 -3.09 -5.94
CA ILE A 118 8.43 -3.47 -5.71
C ILE A 118 7.93 -4.33 -6.85
N ASN A 119 7.46 -5.54 -6.51
CA ASN A 119 6.85 -6.49 -7.44
C ASN A 119 5.35 -6.67 -7.19
N ALA A 120 4.73 -5.82 -6.38
CA ALA A 120 3.31 -5.88 -6.04
C ALA A 120 2.61 -4.54 -6.32
N PRO A 121 1.60 -4.48 -7.21
CA PRO A 121 0.89 -3.23 -7.52
C PRO A 121 0.33 -2.52 -6.29
N LEU A 122 -0.28 -3.26 -5.36
CA LEU A 122 -0.80 -2.68 -4.11
C LEU A 122 0.29 -2.07 -3.22
N ALA A 123 1.55 -2.52 -3.33
CA ALA A 123 2.65 -1.90 -2.61
C ALA A 123 2.99 -0.51 -3.16
N TYR A 124 2.83 -0.27 -4.46
CA TYR A 124 2.91 1.09 -5.01
C TYR A 124 1.82 2.00 -4.47
N GLN A 125 0.58 1.51 -4.32
CA GLN A 125 -0.50 2.28 -3.70
C GLN A 125 -0.15 2.70 -2.26
N GLY A 126 0.52 1.83 -1.50
CA GLY A 126 1.09 2.17 -0.20
C GLY A 126 2.18 3.24 -0.29
N VAL A 127 3.08 3.17 -1.27
CA VAL A 127 4.15 4.17 -1.49
C VAL A 127 3.56 5.54 -1.84
N TYR A 128 2.55 5.57 -2.69
CA TYR A 128 1.83 6.80 -2.97
C TYR A 128 1.25 7.35 -1.67
N LEU A 129 0.55 6.52 -0.88
CA LEU A 129 -0.04 6.96 0.39
C LEU A 129 1.00 7.59 1.34
N LEU A 130 2.22 7.03 1.42
CA LEU A 130 3.32 7.63 2.18
C LEU A 130 3.80 8.97 1.58
N THR A 131 3.80 9.09 0.25
CA THR A 131 4.18 10.32 -0.45
C THR A 131 3.16 11.45 -0.19
N ASP A 132 1.86 11.14 -0.19
CA ASP A 132 0.81 12.09 0.20
C ASP A 132 0.99 12.56 1.64
N PHE A 133 1.33 11.63 2.55
CA PHE A 133 1.64 12.00 3.94
C PHE A 133 2.87 12.90 4.04
N ASP A 134 3.92 12.65 3.25
CA ASP A 134 5.10 13.53 3.23
C ASP A 134 4.76 14.93 2.69
N LEU A 135 3.86 15.04 1.72
CA LEU A 135 3.30 16.33 1.29
C LEU A 135 2.51 17.02 2.41
N LEU A 136 1.60 16.29 3.07
CA LEU A 136 0.82 16.82 4.19
C LEU A 136 1.75 17.34 5.29
N ALA A 137 2.78 16.58 5.62
CA ALA A 137 3.73 16.94 6.66
C ALA A 137 4.49 18.23 6.32
N ARG A 138 4.90 18.42 5.06
CA ARG A 138 5.52 19.68 4.61
C ARG A 138 4.59 20.87 4.78
N GLN A 139 3.34 20.74 4.36
CA GLN A 139 2.34 21.81 4.48
C GLN A 139 2.07 22.18 5.94
N LEU A 140 1.89 21.19 6.82
CA LEU A 140 1.63 21.44 8.24
C LEU A 140 2.84 22.04 8.97
N LEU A 141 4.06 21.60 8.64
CA LEU A 141 5.29 22.16 9.18
C LEU A 141 5.46 23.63 8.77
N LEU A 142 5.20 23.94 7.49
CA LEU A 142 5.23 25.31 6.99
C LEU A 142 4.17 26.18 7.68
N ALA A 143 2.91 25.72 7.71
CA ALA A 143 1.81 26.45 8.35
C ALA A 143 2.14 26.77 9.82
N SER A 144 2.77 25.84 10.55
CA SER A 144 3.22 26.10 11.91
C SER A 144 4.41 27.07 11.99
N HIS A 145 5.31 27.04 11.01
CA HIS A 145 6.49 27.91 10.96
C HIS A 145 6.11 29.38 10.75
N ILE A 146 5.13 29.64 9.88
CA ILE A 146 4.63 30.99 9.57
C ILE A 146 3.42 31.41 10.43
N ALA A 147 3.20 30.74 11.56
CA ALA A 147 2.16 31.05 12.54
C ALA A 147 0.70 31.00 12.04
N VAL A 148 0.42 30.26 10.96
CA VAL A 148 -0.96 29.98 10.49
C VAL A 148 -1.68 29.00 11.43
N ILE A 149 -0.95 28.05 12.01
CA ILE A 149 -1.46 27.14 13.04
C ILE A 149 -0.51 27.04 14.23
N SER A 150 -1.05 26.65 15.40
CA SER A 150 -0.22 26.37 16.57
C SER A 150 0.62 25.10 16.38
N ARG A 151 1.73 25.01 17.12
CA ARG A 151 2.57 23.80 17.15
C ARG A 151 1.78 22.57 17.62
N THR A 152 0.88 22.74 18.59
CA THR A 152 0.04 21.64 19.12
C THR A 152 -0.89 21.11 18.03
N GLU A 153 -1.56 22.01 17.31
CA GLU A 153 -2.46 21.63 16.21
C GLU A 153 -1.70 20.90 15.09
N MET A 154 -0.53 21.41 14.72
CA MET A 154 0.36 20.76 13.75
C MET A 154 0.72 19.33 14.17
N HIS A 155 1.13 19.11 15.43
CA HIS A 155 1.46 17.77 15.92
C HIS A 155 0.24 16.83 15.89
N ASN A 156 -0.93 17.32 16.29
CA ASN A 156 -2.16 16.53 16.28
C ASN A 156 -2.51 16.09 14.86
N ARG A 157 -2.46 17.00 13.88
CA ARG A 157 -2.73 16.69 12.46
C ARG A 157 -1.70 15.73 11.88
N LEU A 158 -0.41 15.90 12.18
CA LEU A 158 0.63 14.94 11.79
C LEU A 158 0.38 13.54 12.37
N ASN A 159 0.00 13.47 13.65
CA ASN A 159 -0.31 12.19 14.30
C ASN A 159 -1.53 11.50 13.67
N ASN A 160 -2.55 12.26 13.29
CA ASN A 160 -3.73 11.75 12.58
C ASN A 160 -3.34 11.18 11.21
N GLY A 161 -2.56 11.93 10.42
CA GLY A 161 -2.05 11.44 9.13
C GLY A 161 -1.20 10.17 9.28
N ALA A 162 -0.29 10.14 10.26
CA ALA A 162 0.54 8.96 10.51
C ALA A 162 -0.27 7.75 11.00
N THR A 163 -1.39 7.97 11.69
CA THR A 163 -2.31 6.91 12.11
C THR A 163 -3.01 6.26 10.92
N VAL A 164 -3.35 7.02 9.88
CA VAL A 164 -3.90 6.48 8.62
C VAL A 164 -2.92 5.46 8.03
N ILE A 165 -1.63 5.82 7.89
CA ILE A 165 -0.57 4.92 7.39
C ILE A 165 -0.44 3.67 8.26
N ARG A 166 -0.29 3.87 9.58
CA ARG A 166 -0.11 2.76 10.53
C ARG A 166 -1.30 1.81 10.55
N SER A 167 -2.52 2.32 10.30
CA SER A 167 -3.71 1.47 10.22
C SER A 167 -3.68 0.53 9.01
N ALA A 168 -3.12 0.97 7.88
CA ALA A 168 -2.90 0.10 6.71
C ALA A 168 -1.80 -0.95 6.99
N PHE A 169 -0.71 -0.52 7.66
CA PHE A 169 0.35 -1.44 8.10
C PHE A 169 -0.16 -2.49 9.08
N GLY A 170 -1.02 -2.08 10.02
CA GLY A 170 -1.65 -2.96 10.98
C GLY A 170 -2.56 -4.00 10.31
N LEU A 171 -3.28 -3.64 9.25
CA LEU A 171 -4.10 -4.59 8.49
C LEU A 171 -3.24 -5.64 7.78
N ALA A 172 -2.19 -5.21 7.07
CA ALA A 172 -1.30 -6.13 6.35
C ALA A 172 -0.64 -7.15 7.29
N GLN A 173 -0.23 -6.74 8.49
CA GLN A 173 0.37 -7.64 9.48
C GLN A 173 -0.55 -8.76 9.96
N LYS A 174 -1.87 -8.65 9.76
CA LYS A 174 -2.83 -9.72 10.09
C LYS A 174 -2.92 -10.79 9.00
N TYR A 175 -2.13 -10.68 7.93
CA TYR A 175 -2.08 -11.69 6.88
C TYR A 175 -1.39 -12.97 7.34
N HIS A 176 -2.06 -14.08 7.06
CA HIS A 176 -1.52 -15.43 7.17
C HIS A 176 -1.92 -16.18 5.90
N SER A 177 -0.94 -16.75 5.20
CA SER A 177 -1.22 -17.60 4.04
C SER A 177 -1.97 -18.86 4.47
N SER A 178 -2.84 -19.39 3.61
CA SER A 178 -3.35 -20.75 3.79
C SER A 178 -2.32 -21.78 3.31
N GLY A 179 -1.59 -21.45 2.24
CA GLY A 179 -0.68 -22.38 1.56
C GLY A 179 -1.40 -23.48 0.78
N LEU A 180 -2.71 -23.31 0.57
CA LEU A 180 -3.59 -24.24 -0.13
C LEU A 180 -4.21 -23.53 -1.35
N THR A 181 -4.55 -24.31 -2.37
CA THR A 181 -5.24 -23.84 -3.59
C THR A 181 -6.75 -23.84 -3.39
N ARG A 182 -7.52 -23.19 -4.27
CA ARG A 182 -8.99 -23.27 -4.23
C ARG A 182 -9.51 -24.70 -4.30
N GLN A 183 -8.83 -25.55 -5.09
CA GLN A 183 -9.21 -26.94 -5.27
C GLN A 183 -9.20 -27.70 -3.94
N ASP A 184 -8.21 -27.45 -3.08
CA ASP A 184 -8.13 -28.09 -1.76
C ASP A 184 -9.33 -27.79 -0.85
N PHE A 185 -9.95 -26.61 -1.02
CA PHE A 185 -11.16 -26.21 -0.30
C PHE A 185 -12.43 -26.77 -0.95
N ILE A 186 -12.47 -26.87 -2.29
CA ILE A 186 -13.58 -27.50 -3.03
C ILE A 186 -13.65 -28.99 -2.69
N ASP A 187 -12.49 -29.65 -2.58
CA ASP A 187 -12.36 -31.07 -2.27
C ASP A 187 -12.53 -31.40 -0.77
N ASP A 188 -12.81 -30.39 0.07
CA ASP A 188 -12.96 -30.50 1.53
C ASP A 188 -11.82 -31.28 2.21
N THR A 189 -10.57 -30.98 1.81
CA THR A 189 -9.40 -31.67 2.36
C THR A 189 -9.28 -31.46 3.89
N PRO A 190 -8.67 -32.40 4.64
CA PRO A 190 -8.42 -32.21 6.07
C PRO A 190 -7.66 -30.92 6.39
N GLN A 191 -6.71 -30.54 5.53
CA GLN A 191 -5.90 -29.32 5.63
C GLN A 191 -6.75 -28.05 5.41
N ALA A 192 -7.70 -28.08 4.47
CA ALA A 192 -8.63 -26.98 4.23
C ALA A 192 -9.54 -26.75 5.44
N ARG A 193 -10.10 -27.82 6.02
CA ARG A 193 -10.93 -27.73 7.24
C ARG A 193 -10.16 -27.13 8.42
N ALA A 194 -8.96 -27.63 8.70
CA ALA A 194 -8.10 -27.09 9.76
C ALA A 194 -7.72 -25.62 9.52
N THR A 195 -7.56 -25.22 8.25
CA THR A 195 -7.28 -23.82 7.89
C THR A 195 -8.50 -22.93 8.14
N ILE A 196 -9.71 -23.38 7.79
CA ILE A 196 -10.96 -22.65 8.06
C ILE A 196 -11.17 -22.46 9.56
N GLU A 197 -10.91 -23.47 10.38
CA GLU A 197 -10.97 -23.34 11.84
C GLU A 197 -10.01 -22.27 12.38
N ARG A 198 -8.81 -22.17 11.79
CA ARG A 198 -7.77 -21.23 12.22
C ARG A 198 -7.95 -19.81 11.70
N LEU A 199 -8.33 -19.65 10.43
CA LEU A 199 -8.38 -18.36 9.73
C LEU A 199 -9.80 -17.80 9.56
N GLY A 200 -10.82 -18.59 9.91
CA GLY A 200 -12.23 -18.27 9.71
C GLY A 200 -12.73 -18.63 8.31
N PRO A 201 -14.04 -18.67 8.10
CA PRO A 201 -14.63 -19.08 6.83
C PRO A 201 -14.36 -18.08 5.70
N LEU A 202 -14.23 -18.60 4.47
CA LEU A 202 -14.13 -17.80 3.26
C LEU A 202 -15.52 -17.46 2.71
N PRO A 203 -15.76 -16.24 2.23
CA PRO A 203 -16.95 -15.93 1.44
C PRO A 203 -16.96 -16.73 0.12
N GLU A 204 -18.13 -17.25 -0.26
CA GLU A 204 -18.30 -18.06 -1.47
C GLU A 204 -17.84 -17.32 -2.75
N ALA A 205 -18.04 -16.01 -2.81
CA ALA A 205 -17.60 -15.20 -3.95
C ALA A 205 -16.06 -15.17 -4.11
N ILE A 206 -15.31 -15.27 -3.01
CA ILE A 206 -13.84 -15.36 -3.04
C ILE A 206 -13.42 -16.77 -3.48
N LEU A 207 -14.03 -17.79 -2.88
CA LEU A 207 -13.71 -19.20 -3.14
C LEU A 207 -13.96 -19.54 -4.62
N SER A 208 -15.12 -19.14 -5.15
CA SER A 208 -15.45 -19.27 -6.58
C SER A 208 -14.61 -18.38 -7.51
N GLY A 209 -13.78 -17.48 -6.97
CA GLY A 209 -12.95 -16.57 -7.75
C GLY A 209 -13.71 -15.45 -8.46
N LYS A 210 -15.01 -15.29 -8.20
CA LYS A 210 -15.85 -14.22 -8.78
C LYS A 210 -15.52 -12.84 -8.21
N LEU A 211 -15.08 -12.79 -6.96
CA LEU A 211 -14.67 -11.57 -6.29
C LEU A 211 -13.17 -11.66 -5.97
N ARG A 212 -12.39 -10.78 -6.57
CA ARG A 212 -10.92 -10.68 -6.41
C ARG A 212 -10.51 -9.22 -6.49
N SER A 213 -9.30 -8.92 -6.04
CA SER A 213 -8.72 -7.58 -6.22
C SER A 213 -8.60 -7.26 -7.72
N SER A 214 -8.75 -5.98 -8.06
CA SER A 214 -8.48 -5.51 -9.44
C SER A 214 -7.01 -5.69 -9.85
N PHE A 215 -6.13 -5.94 -8.88
CA PHE A 215 -4.70 -6.19 -9.07
C PHE A 215 -4.32 -7.68 -8.98
N SER A 216 -5.29 -8.59 -8.84
CA SER A 216 -5.01 -10.03 -8.85
C SER A 216 -4.73 -10.50 -10.28
N SER A 217 -3.70 -11.34 -10.44
CA SER A 217 -3.42 -12.02 -11.72
C SER A 217 -4.56 -12.97 -12.09
N PRO A 218 -4.84 -13.24 -13.39
CA PRO A 218 -5.86 -14.21 -13.79
C PRO A 218 -5.66 -15.57 -13.13
N LEU A 219 -6.77 -16.28 -12.87
CA LEU A 219 -6.69 -17.61 -12.25
C LEU A 219 -6.02 -18.61 -13.20
N PRO A 220 -5.24 -19.59 -12.66
CA PRO A 220 -4.70 -20.68 -13.46
C PRO A 220 -5.82 -21.38 -14.24
N GLY A 221 -5.65 -21.55 -15.56
CA GLY A 221 -6.65 -22.16 -16.44
C GLY A 221 -7.68 -21.21 -17.05
N LYS A 222 -7.69 -19.92 -16.67
CA LYS A 222 -8.53 -18.87 -17.29
C LYS A 222 -7.73 -17.78 -18.01
N ALA A 223 -6.47 -18.06 -18.37
CA ALA A 223 -5.71 -17.18 -19.24
C ALA A 223 -6.38 -17.15 -20.62
N GLU A 224 -7.24 -16.15 -20.83
CA GLU A 224 -7.69 -15.79 -22.17
C GLU A 224 -6.45 -15.56 -23.02
N ASN A 225 -6.31 -16.32 -24.11
CA ASN A 225 -5.43 -15.95 -25.21
C ASN A 225 -5.86 -14.55 -25.67
N PRO A 226 -5.04 -13.49 -25.49
CA PRO A 226 -5.34 -12.21 -26.09
C PRO A 226 -4.92 -12.31 -27.56
N GLY A 227 -5.77 -12.87 -28.42
CA GLY A 227 -5.34 -13.11 -29.80
C GLY A 227 -6.29 -13.79 -30.77
N VAL A 228 -7.60 -13.85 -30.52
CA VAL A 228 -8.55 -14.16 -31.60
C VAL A 228 -9.67 -13.13 -31.53
N ALA A 229 -9.50 -12.02 -32.26
CA ALA A 229 -10.64 -11.26 -32.72
C ALA A 229 -11.37 -12.17 -33.72
N GLU A 230 -12.57 -12.63 -33.36
CA GLU A 230 -13.51 -13.17 -34.32
C GLU A 230 -14.01 -11.98 -35.15
N ASP A 231 -13.49 -11.87 -36.37
CA ASP A 231 -14.09 -11.05 -37.42
C ASP A 231 -15.41 -11.73 -37.83
N GLU A 232 -16.53 -11.10 -37.49
CA GLU A 232 -17.81 -11.21 -38.22
C GLU A 232 -18.08 -9.92 -39.00
#